data_AF-A0A927RHY1-F1
#
_entry.id   AF-A0A927RHY1-F1
#
_cell.length_a   1.000
_cell.length_b   1.000
_cell.length_c   1.000
_cell.angle_alpha   90.00
_cell.angle_beta   90.00
_cell.angle_gamma   90.00
#
_symmetry.space_group_name_H-M   'P 1'
#
loop_
_entity.id
_entity.type
_entity.pdbx_description
1 polymer ?
#
loop_
_entity_poly.entity_id
_entity_poly.type
_entity_poly.pdbx_seq_one_letter_code
_entity_poly.pdbx_strand_id
1 'polypeptide(L)' 'MGGVQRGFVGQRGSSFQVLVCAGPDPLASEDTYISESTRDRRQVEKVRTRLLAKVDQQRPWARRR' A
#
# COMPACT_ATOMS: atom_id res chain seq x y z
N MET A 1 -3.26 17.89 -8.05
CA MET A 1 -3.67 16.87 -9.04
C MET A 1 -3.63 15.50 -8.37
N GLY A 2 -4.68 14.70 -8.56
CA GLY A 2 -4.68 13.25 -8.37
C GLY A 2 -4.70 12.76 -6.93
N GLY A 3 -5.89 12.54 -6.36
CA GLY A 3 -6.05 11.80 -5.12
C GLY A 3 -5.30 10.47 -5.19
N VAL A 4 -4.44 10.25 -4.20
CA VAL A 4 -3.53 9.10 -4.08
C VAL A 4 -4.25 7.81 -4.49
N GLN A 5 -3.85 7.23 -5.64
CA GLN A 5 -4.33 5.91 -6.02
C GLN A 5 -3.82 4.94 -4.95
N ARG A 6 -4.74 4.47 -4.10
CA ARG A 6 -4.51 3.65 -2.88
C ARG A 6 -3.96 2.24 -3.16
N GLY A 7 -3.26 2.04 -4.27
CA GLY A 7 -2.62 0.78 -4.62
C GLY A 7 -2.05 0.82 -6.02
N PHE A 8 -0.74 0.66 -6.15
CA PHE A 8 -0.04 0.52 -7.43
C PHE A 8 0.41 -0.94 -7.58
N VAL A 9 0.07 -1.57 -8.70
CA VAL A 9 0.56 -2.91 -9.03
C VAL A 9 1.50 -2.78 -10.23
N GLY A 10 2.79 -2.98 -10.00
CA GLY A 10 3.81 -3.02 -11.05
C GLY A 10 4.22 -4.46 -11.34
N GLN A 11 4.30 -4.86 -12.62
CA GLN A 11 4.88 -6.15 -12.99
C GLN A 11 6.37 -5.97 -13.32
N ARG A 12 7.24 -6.72 -12.63
CA ARG A 12 8.68 -6.84 -12.93
C ARG A 12 8.98 -8.28 -13.32
N GLY A 13 9.11 -8.52 -14.63
CA GLY A 13 9.35 -9.85 -15.18
C GLY A 13 8.25 -10.84 -14.79
N SER A 14 8.64 -11.89 -14.06
CA SER A 14 7.73 -12.94 -13.54
C SER A 14 7.10 -12.63 -12.18
N SER A 15 7.34 -11.44 -11.63
CA SER A 15 6.83 -11.04 -10.32
C SER A 15 5.95 -9.78 -10.43
N PHE A 16 4.95 -9.72 -9.57
CA PHE A 16 4.05 -8.59 -9.36
C PHE A 16 4.42 -7.92 -8.04
N GLN A 17 4.79 -6.66 -8.11
CA GLN A 17 5.02 -5.81 -6.94
C GLN A 17 3.75 -5.02 -6.67
N VAL A 18 3.24 -5.10 -5.45
CA VAL A 18 2.07 -4.36 -4.97
C VAL A 18 2.56 -3.32 -3.97
N LEU A 19 2.36 -2.04 -4.28
CA LEU A 19 2.60 -0.92 -3.38
C LEU A 19 1.25 -0.37 -2.91
N VAL A 20 1.14 -0.04 -1.62
CA VAL A 20 -0.02 0.65 -1.03
C VAL A 20 0.50 1.84 -0.24
N CYS A 21 -0.07 3.02 -0.51
CA CYS A 21 0.18 4.21 0.29
C CYS A 21 -0.48 4.04 1.67
N ALA A 22 0.34 4.10 2.72
CA ALA A 22 -0.08 4.12 4.11
C ALA A 22 -0.59 5.50 4.55
N GLY A 23 -0.35 6.53 3.74
CA GLY A 23 -0.71 7.93 3.99
C GLY A 23 0.50 8.77 4.38
N PRO A 24 0.27 10.06 4.66
CA PRO A 24 1.33 10.99 5.06
C PRO A 24 1.87 10.55 6.41
N ASP A 25 3.17 10.28 6.44
CA ASP A 25 3.85 10.02 7.69
C ASP A 25 4.03 11.35 8.44
N PRO A 26 3.76 11.41 9.75
CA PRO A 26 3.97 12.64 10.51
C PRO A 26 5.45 12.83 10.90
N LEU A 27 6.28 11.79 10.77
CA LEU A 27 7.71 11.82 11.08
C LEU A 27 8.56 11.93 9.81
N ALA A 28 8.14 11.32 8.70
CA ALA A 28 8.74 11.51 7.39
C ALA A 28 7.91 12.51 6.58
N SER A 29 8.54 13.54 6.04
CA SER A 29 7.87 14.55 5.18
C SER A 29 7.36 13.99 3.84
N GLU A 30 7.29 12.66 3.71
CA GLU A 30 6.93 11.90 2.53
C GLU A 30 5.81 10.90 2.88
N ASP A 31 4.99 10.53 1.89
CA ASP A 31 4.01 9.48 2.07
C ASP A 31 4.70 8.15 2.37
N THR A 32 4.27 7.45 3.42
CA THR A 32 4.75 6.10 3.69
C THR A 32 4.09 5.13 2.71
N TYR A 33 4.89 4.28 2.08
CA TYR A 33 4.41 3.20 1.22
C TYR A 33 4.83 1.87 1.80
N ILE A 34 3.89 0.92 1.89
CA ILE A 34 4.22 -0.48 2.14
C ILE A 34 4.12 -1.24 0.83
N SER A 35 5.07 -2.14 0.60
CA SER A 35 5.14 -2.92 -0.63
C SER A 35 5.38 -4.40 -0.36
N GLU A 36 4.80 -5.26 -1.18
CA GLU A 36 5.02 -6.70 -1.14
C GLU A 36 5.03 -7.22 -2.58
N SER A 37 5.89 -8.20 -2.84
CA SER A 37 6.03 -8.82 -4.17
C SER A 37 5.49 -10.24 -4.15
N THR A 38 4.82 -10.63 -5.23
CA THR A 38 4.29 -11.98 -5.43
C THR A 38 4.50 -12.43 -6.86
N ARG A 39 4.85 -13.69 -7.08
CA ARG A 39 4.96 -14.28 -8.43
C ARG A 39 3.60 -14.72 -8.98
N ASP A 40 2.60 -14.82 -8.13
CA ASP A 40 1.27 -15.28 -8.49
C ASP A 40 0.31 -14.11 -8.71
N ARG A 41 -0.19 -13.99 -9.94
CA ARG A 41 -1.18 -12.97 -10.31
C ARG A 41 -2.46 -13.07 -9.46
N ARG A 42 -2.87 -14.29 -9.11
CA ARG A 42 -4.04 -14.52 -8.24
C ARG A 42 -3.80 -14.08 -6.80
N GLN A 43 -2.55 -14.05 -6.36
CA GLN A 43 -2.19 -13.59 -5.03
C GLN A 43 -2.07 -12.06 -4.98
N VAL A 44 -1.92 -11.37 -6.11
CA VAL A 44 -1.82 -9.89 -6.16
C VAL A 44 -2.97 -9.21 -5.43
N GLU A 45 -4.20 -9.63 -5.69
CA GLU A 45 -5.38 -9.06 -5.03
C GLU A 45 -5.39 -9.38 -3.52
N LYS A 46 -4.98 -10.59 -3.15
CA LYS A 46 -4.89 -11.01 -1.74
C LYS A 46 -3.81 -10.24 -0.98
N VAL A 47 -2.66 -10.02 -1.61
CA VAL A 47 -1.56 -9.20 -1.11
C VAL A 47 -2.02 -7.75 -0.96
N ARG A 48 -2.69 -7.20 -1.98
CA ARG A 48 -3.26 -5.84 -1.92
C ARG A 48 -4.21 -5.67 -0.73
N THR A 49 -5.12 -6.61 -0.52
CA THR A 49 -6.06 -6.58 0.62
C THR A 49 -5.33 -6.67 1.96
N ARG A 50 -4.31 -7.53 2.08
CA ARG A 50 -3.48 -7.63 3.29
C ARG A 50 -2.71 -6.34 3.57
N LEU A 51 -2.13 -5.72 2.55
CA LEU A 51 -1.43 -4.44 2.69
C LEU A 51 -2.39 -3.34 3.12
N LEU A 52 -3.58 -3.24 2.50
CA LEU A 52 -4.61 -2.29 2.93
C LEU A 52 -5.01 -2.49 4.40
N ALA A 53 -5.19 -3.74 4.84
CA ALA A 53 -5.48 -4.05 6.24
C ALA A 53 -4.32 -3.68 7.18
N LYS A 54 -3.06 -3.90 6.78
CA LYS A 54 -1.87 -3.45 7.54
C LYS A 54 -1.80 -1.93 7.63
N VAL A 55 -2.18 -1.21 6.58
CA VAL A 55 -2.27 0.26 6.61
C VAL A 55 -3.34 0.71 7.60
N ASP A 56 -4.52 0.09 7.53
CA ASP A 56 -5.64 0.41 8.43
C ASP A 56 -5.26 0.18 9.91
N GLN A 57 -4.61 -0.94 10.21
CA GLN A 57 -4.06 -1.25 11.54
C GLN A 57 -2.97 -0.28 11.99
N GLN A 58 -2.09 0.15 11.07
CA GLN A 58 -1.06 1.16 11.33
C GLN A 58 -1.58 2.59 11.37
N ARG A 59 -2.89 2.80 11.24
CA ARG A 59 -3.52 4.12 11.37
C ARG A 59 -4.23 4.26 12.74
N PRO A 60 -3.51 4.28 13.88
CA PRO A 60 -4.17 4.30 15.18
C PRO A 60 -4.92 5.62 15.53
N TRP A 61 -4.88 6.67 14.70
CA TRP A 61 -5.37 8.00 15.15
C TRP A 61 -5.83 9.01 14.08
N ALA A 62 -6.05 8.64 12.81
CA ALA A 62 -6.45 9.62 11.76
C ALA A 62 -7.90 10.17 11.87
N ARG A 63 -8.55 10.03 13.03
CA ARG A 63 -9.76 10.76 13.43
C ARG A 63 -9.59 11.32 14.85
N ARG A 64 -8.65 12.26 15.04
CA ARG A 64 -8.89 13.32 16.03
C ARG A 64 -9.46 14.50 15.28
N ARG A 65 -10.79 14.60 15.37
CA ARG A 65 -11.59 15.77 15.00
C ARG A 65 -11.35 16.87 16.01
#